data_AF-A0A494X7A1-F1
#
_entry.id   AF-A0A494X7A1-F1
#
_cell.length_a   1.000
_cell.length_b   1.000
_cell.length_c   1.000
_cell.angle_alpha   90.00
_cell.angle_beta   90.00
_cell.angle_gamma   90.00
#
_symmetry.space_group_name_H-M   'P 1'
#
loop_
_entity.id
_entity.type
_entity.pdbx_description
1 polymer ?
#
loop_
_entity_poly.entity_id
_entity_poly.type
_entity_poly.pdbx_seq_one_letter_code
_entity_poly.pdbx_strand_id
1 'polypeptide(L)'
;MDSRIKTVEFDKPLVTSGAGAVCGVGQAWAKVPPAPSKEERAELKARIRALLEREKAVLVAHYYVDAELQELADETGGCVADSLEMARFGRDHEAKTLIVAGVRFMGETAKILSPDKRILMPDLDATCSLDLGCPADEFSAFCDAHPDRTVVVYANTSAAVKARADWMVTSSIGLEIVADLHARGEKILWAPDRHLGNYIQKKTGADMLLWQGSCLVHDEFKGIELDVLRAQYPHAKVLVHPESPEGVVALADVVGSTTQLIDAAKRLDATHFIVATDLGILHKMRLAAPGKTFIEAPTAGNSATCKSCAHCPWMAMNGLANLAEVLERGNNEIFVDPAIAERARRPIDRMLAFAAEHKRRVQTSGDLARDGALFANVGAA
;
A
#
# COMPACT_ATOMS: atom_id res chain seq x y z
N MET A 1 8.05 -5.19 -30.76
CA MET A 1 8.05 -4.83 -29.33
C MET A 1 6.72 -4.17 -29.03
N ASP A 2 6.00 -4.65 -28.02
CA ASP A 2 4.77 -4.02 -27.57
C ASP A 2 5.12 -2.68 -26.93
N SER A 3 4.73 -1.56 -27.55
CA SER A 3 5.01 -0.20 -27.08
C SER A 3 4.35 0.14 -25.74
N ARG A 4 3.52 -0.76 -25.21
CA ARG A 4 2.84 -0.65 -23.91
C ARG A 4 3.68 -1.12 -22.73
N ILE A 5 4.77 -1.86 -22.98
CA ILE A 5 5.65 -2.35 -21.92
C ILE A 5 6.69 -1.27 -21.59
N LYS A 6 6.70 -0.84 -20.34
CA LYS A 6 7.71 0.08 -19.80
C LYS A 6 8.62 -0.68 -18.85
N THR A 7 9.93 -0.52 -19.01
CA THR A 7 10.91 -0.98 -18.02
C THR A 7 10.86 -0.07 -16.80
N VAL A 8 10.91 -0.66 -15.62
CA VAL A 8 10.88 0.02 -14.33
C VAL A 8 12.09 -0.45 -13.54
N GLU A 9 12.85 0.49 -13.00
CA GLU A 9 13.97 0.22 -12.10
C GLU A 9 13.48 0.26 -10.65
N PHE A 10 14.07 -0.58 -9.81
CA PHE A 10 13.75 -0.62 -8.38
C PHE A 10 14.98 -1.03 -7.56
N ASP A 11 14.94 -0.71 -6.28
CA ASP A 11 15.99 -1.10 -5.35
C ASP A 11 15.98 -2.61 -5.11
N LYS A 12 17.10 -3.27 -5.42
CA LYS A 12 17.33 -4.69 -5.14
C LYS A 12 18.46 -4.84 -4.10
N PRO A 13 18.11 -4.92 -2.80
CA PRO A 13 19.07 -5.22 -1.75
C PRO A 13 19.88 -6.48 -2.05
N LEU A 14 21.20 -6.41 -1.85
CA LEU A 14 22.10 -7.55 -1.97
C LEU A 14 22.47 -8.01 -0.55
N VAL A 15 22.12 -9.25 -0.22
CA VAL A 15 22.53 -9.86 1.05
C VAL A 15 24.00 -10.30 0.93
N THR A 16 24.94 -9.42 1.28
CA THR A 16 26.36 -9.77 1.39
C THR A 16 26.69 -10.17 2.83
N SER A 17 27.60 -11.12 3.01
CA SER A 17 28.00 -11.69 4.30
C SER A 17 28.88 -10.76 5.17
N GLY A 18 28.93 -9.45 4.86
CA GLY A 18 29.73 -8.45 5.55
C GLY A 18 28.90 -7.21 5.90
N ALA A 19 29.25 -6.55 7.01
CA ALA A 19 28.54 -5.39 7.56
C ALA A 19 28.50 -4.20 6.57
N GLY A 20 27.48 -4.19 5.71
CA GLY A 20 27.20 -3.14 4.75
C GLY A 20 26.20 -3.65 3.72
N ALA A 21 24.92 -3.30 3.88
CA ALA A 21 23.90 -3.61 2.88
C ALA A 21 24.17 -2.78 1.62
N VAL A 22 24.62 -3.42 0.55
CA VAL A 22 24.72 -2.80 -0.78
C VAL A 22 23.37 -2.98 -1.46
N CYS A 23 22.77 -1.89 -1.94
CA CYS A 23 21.56 -1.96 -2.76
C CYS A 23 21.95 -1.91 -4.24
N GLY A 24 21.65 -2.98 -4.98
CA GLY A 24 21.74 -2.99 -6.43
C GLY A 24 20.49 -2.41 -7.08
N VAL A 25 20.51 -2.31 -8.41
CA VAL A 25 19.34 -1.92 -9.21
C VAL A 25 18.73 -3.17 -9.85
N GLY A 26 17.49 -3.46 -9.49
CA GLY A 26 16.66 -4.44 -10.17
C GLY A 26 15.93 -3.81 -11.35
N GLN A 27 15.60 -4.64 -12.35
CA GLN A 27 14.76 -4.23 -13.48
C GLN A 27 13.53 -5.12 -13.54
N ALA A 28 12.39 -4.48 -13.73
CA ALA A 28 11.09 -5.10 -13.92
C ALA A 28 10.35 -4.37 -15.04
N TRP A 29 9.09 -4.72 -15.26
CA TRP A 29 8.29 -4.14 -16.30
C TRP A 29 6.85 -3.92 -15.84
N ALA A 30 6.17 -2.99 -16.50
CA ALA A 30 4.74 -2.78 -16.36
C ALA A 30 4.09 -2.62 -17.73
N LYS A 31 2.90 -3.20 -17.90
CA LYS A 31 2.12 -3.11 -19.14
C LYS A 31 0.78 -2.44 -18.86
N VAL A 32 0.76 -1.12 -18.98
CA VAL A 32 -0.44 -0.31 -18.72
C VAL A 32 -1.43 -0.47 -19.89
N PRO A 33 -2.68 -0.88 -19.65
CA PRO A 33 -3.70 -0.93 -20.69
C PRO A 33 -3.98 0.48 -21.24
N PRO A 34 -4.34 0.63 -22.53
CA PRO A 34 -4.71 1.93 -23.08
C PRO A 34 -5.94 2.49 -22.37
N ALA A 35 -5.94 3.80 -22.13
CA ALA A 35 -7.11 4.47 -21.57
C ALA A 35 -8.27 4.42 -22.59
N PRO A 36 -9.47 3.95 -22.20
CA PRO A 36 -10.61 3.92 -23.10
C PRO A 36 -11.10 5.35 -23.41
N SER A 37 -11.65 5.52 -24.61
CA SER A 37 -12.45 6.71 -24.97
C SER A 37 -13.66 6.88 -24.05
N LYS A 38 -14.35 8.02 -24.12
CA LYS A 38 -15.51 8.29 -23.25
C LYS A 38 -16.66 7.31 -23.51
N GLU A 39 -16.89 6.97 -24.77
CA GLU A 39 -17.91 6.03 -25.21
C GLU A 39 -17.56 4.61 -24.76
N GLU A 40 -16.34 4.12 -25.06
CA GLU A 40 -15.87 2.79 -24.65
C GLU A 40 -15.89 2.63 -23.13
N ARG A 41 -15.58 3.69 -22.39
CA ARG A 41 -15.60 3.74 -20.94
C ARG A 41 -17.00 3.48 -20.38
N ALA A 42 -18.02 4.14 -20.91
CA ALA A 42 -19.40 3.93 -20.48
C ALA A 42 -19.86 2.49 -20.78
N GLU A 43 -19.53 1.99 -21.96
CA GLU A 43 -19.82 0.61 -22.37
C GLU A 43 -19.12 -0.42 -21.47
N LEU A 44 -17.82 -0.23 -21.20
CA LEU A 44 -17.04 -1.11 -20.33
C LEU A 44 -17.59 -1.12 -18.91
N LYS A 45 -17.87 0.04 -18.30
CA LYS A 45 -18.48 0.10 -16.97
C LYS A 45 -19.81 -0.66 -16.96
N ALA A 46 -20.71 -0.41 -17.93
CA ALA A 46 -21.99 -1.12 -18.00
C ALA A 46 -21.82 -2.65 -18.14
N ARG A 47 -20.91 -3.08 -19.00
CA ARG A 47 -20.56 -4.50 -19.20
C ARG A 47 -20.02 -5.13 -17.92
N ILE A 48 -19.09 -4.46 -17.22
CA ILE A 48 -18.51 -4.97 -15.98
C ILE A 48 -19.57 -5.12 -14.88
N ARG A 49 -20.52 -4.17 -14.73
CA ARG A 49 -21.61 -4.32 -13.76
C ARG A 49 -22.42 -5.60 -14.01
N ALA A 50 -22.82 -5.84 -15.26
CA ALA A 50 -23.54 -7.06 -15.63
C ALA A 50 -22.71 -8.33 -15.40
N LEU A 51 -21.40 -8.27 -15.64
CA LEU A 51 -20.50 -9.40 -15.41
C LEU A 51 -20.29 -9.69 -13.91
N LEU A 52 -20.15 -8.66 -13.07
CA LEU A 52 -20.05 -8.82 -11.61
C LEU A 52 -21.29 -9.52 -11.04
N GLU A 53 -22.48 -9.12 -11.48
CA GLU A 53 -23.73 -9.79 -11.11
C GLU A 53 -23.78 -11.25 -11.60
N ARG A 54 -23.43 -11.49 -12.87
CA ARG A 54 -23.40 -12.84 -13.47
C ARG A 54 -22.48 -13.79 -12.70
N GLU A 55 -21.27 -13.32 -12.36
CA GLU A 55 -20.24 -14.09 -11.66
C GLU A 55 -20.44 -14.13 -10.14
N LYS A 56 -21.47 -13.44 -9.61
CA LYS A 56 -21.67 -13.19 -8.17
C LYS A 56 -20.37 -12.74 -7.52
N ALA A 57 -19.70 -11.80 -8.19
CA ALA A 57 -18.41 -11.28 -7.84
C ALA A 57 -18.53 -9.90 -7.21
N VAL A 58 -17.60 -9.57 -6.31
CA VAL A 58 -17.49 -8.21 -5.75
C VAL A 58 -16.13 -7.63 -6.08
N LEU A 59 -16.10 -6.34 -6.42
CA LEU A 59 -14.88 -5.60 -6.77
C LEU A 59 -14.34 -4.86 -5.55
N VAL A 60 -13.08 -5.11 -5.19
CA VAL A 60 -12.35 -4.29 -4.23
C VAL A 60 -11.21 -3.60 -4.95
N ALA A 61 -11.04 -2.30 -4.71
CA ALA A 61 -10.08 -1.46 -5.39
C ALA A 61 -9.17 -0.74 -4.38
N HIS A 62 -7.87 -0.68 -4.67
CA HIS A 62 -6.94 0.10 -3.87
C HIS A 62 -7.09 1.60 -4.19
N TYR A 63 -6.81 2.49 -3.23
CA TYR A 63 -6.82 3.94 -3.45
C TYR A 63 -5.95 4.44 -4.61
N TYR A 64 -4.99 3.63 -5.08
CA TYR A 64 -4.03 4.01 -6.12
C TYR A 64 -4.41 3.54 -7.52
N VAL A 65 -5.47 2.74 -7.67
CA VAL A 65 -5.95 2.40 -9.02
C VAL A 65 -6.66 3.61 -9.64
N ASP A 66 -6.88 3.55 -10.95
CA ASP A 66 -7.58 4.60 -11.67
C ASP A 66 -8.96 4.93 -11.05
N ALA A 67 -9.31 6.22 -11.05
CA ALA A 67 -10.55 6.74 -10.46
C ALA A 67 -11.79 5.97 -10.94
N GLU A 68 -11.79 5.50 -12.17
CA GLU A 68 -12.92 4.77 -12.74
C GLU A 68 -13.18 3.42 -12.11
N LEU A 69 -12.11 2.73 -11.72
CA LEU A 69 -12.19 1.48 -10.98
C LEU A 69 -12.62 1.73 -9.54
N GLN A 70 -12.19 2.85 -8.95
CA GLN A 70 -12.64 3.25 -7.62
C GLN A 70 -14.15 3.54 -7.61
N GLU A 71 -14.63 4.35 -8.54
CA GLU A 71 -16.06 4.65 -8.72
C GLU A 71 -16.86 3.37 -8.97
N LEU A 72 -16.38 2.51 -9.88
CA LEU A 72 -17.06 1.26 -10.20
C LEU A 72 -17.16 0.32 -8.99
N ALA A 73 -16.11 0.26 -8.16
CA ALA A 73 -16.14 -0.52 -6.92
C ALA A 73 -17.22 0.01 -5.97
N ASP A 74 -17.28 1.32 -5.72
CA ASP A 74 -18.32 1.91 -4.86
C ASP A 74 -19.74 1.68 -5.43
N GLU A 75 -19.93 1.90 -6.74
CA GLU A 75 -21.24 1.81 -7.42
C GLU A 75 -21.79 0.38 -7.45
N THR A 76 -20.94 -0.64 -7.34
CA THR A 76 -21.31 -2.06 -7.47
C THR A 76 -21.38 -2.78 -6.12
N GLY A 77 -21.37 -2.03 -5.02
CA GLY A 77 -21.41 -2.60 -3.66
C GLY A 77 -20.08 -3.23 -3.21
N GLY A 78 -19.00 -2.86 -3.88
CA GLY A 78 -17.63 -3.18 -3.50
C GLY A 78 -17.03 -2.19 -2.49
N CYS A 79 -15.70 -2.15 -2.41
CA CYS A 79 -15.01 -1.20 -1.53
C CYS A 79 -13.77 -0.58 -2.18
N VAL A 80 -13.49 0.67 -1.81
CA VAL A 80 -12.22 1.34 -2.11
C VAL A 80 -11.48 1.61 -0.81
N ALA A 81 -10.36 0.92 -0.60
CA ALA A 81 -9.67 0.95 0.69
C ALA A 81 -8.17 0.69 0.58
N ASP A 82 -7.48 0.68 1.72
CA ASP A 82 -6.13 0.14 1.82
C ASP A 82 -6.14 -1.40 1.72
N SER A 83 -4.96 -2.00 1.55
CA SER A 83 -4.81 -3.42 1.27
C SER A 83 -5.43 -4.34 2.31
N LEU A 84 -5.39 -3.95 3.59
CA LEU A 84 -5.90 -4.79 4.66
C LEU A 84 -7.41 -4.74 4.72
N GLU A 85 -7.98 -3.54 4.60
CA GLU A 85 -9.43 -3.38 4.59
C GLU A 85 -10.07 -4.05 3.36
N MET A 86 -9.44 -3.95 2.18
CA MET A 86 -9.87 -4.71 1.00
C MET A 86 -9.94 -6.23 1.27
N ALA A 87 -8.94 -6.78 1.95
CA ALA A 87 -8.88 -8.21 2.25
C ALA A 87 -9.90 -8.63 3.34
N ARG A 88 -10.12 -7.77 4.35
CA ARG A 88 -11.16 -7.97 5.38
C ARG A 88 -12.56 -7.92 4.78
N PHE A 89 -12.87 -6.88 4.01
CA PHE A 89 -14.12 -6.74 3.28
C PHE A 89 -14.36 -7.96 2.39
N GLY A 90 -13.35 -8.36 1.60
CA GLY A 90 -13.45 -9.52 0.73
C GLY A 90 -13.75 -10.83 1.46
N ARG A 91 -13.18 -11.03 2.67
CA ARG A 91 -13.44 -12.19 3.53
C ARG A 91 -14.89 -12.20 4.02
N ASP A 92 -15.37 -11.07 4.52
CA ASP A 92 -16.66 -10.96 5.21
C ASP A 92 -17.84 -10.80 4.23
N HIS A 93 -17.59 -10.38 2.99
CA HIS A 93 -18.60 -10.26 1.94
C HIS A 93 -19.18 -11.64 1.55
N GLU A 94 -20.43 -11.72 1.09
CA GLU A 94 -21.06 -13.01 0.76
C GLU A 94 -20.58 -13.63 -0.58
N ALA A 95 -20.12 -12.77 -1.50
CA ALA A 95 -19.62 -13.17 -2.81
C ALA A 95 -18.53 -14.26 -2.71
N LYS A 96 -18.63 -15.27 -3.58
CA LYS A 96 -17.64 -16.36 -3.68
C LYS A 96 -16.47 -16.02 -4.60
N THR A 97 -16.65 -15.02 -5.46
CA THR A 97 -15.60 -14.46 -6.30
C THR A 97 -15.27 -13.06 -5.80
N LEU A 98 -14.00 -12.79 -5.54
CA LEU A 98 -13.49 -11.46 -5.19
C LEU A 98 -12.58 -10.99 -6.32
N ILE A 99 -12.83 -9.81 -6.86
CA ILE A 99 -11.93 -9.15 -7.80
C ILE A 99 -11.09 -8.13 -7.05
N VAL A 100 -9.78 -8.29 -7.06
CA VAL A 100 -8.83 -7.39 -6.41
C VAL A 100 -8.16 -6.51 -7.47
N ALA A 101 -8.63 -5.27 -7.60
CA ALA A 101 -7.97 -4.24 -8.41
C ALA A 101 -6.84 -3.59 -7.58
N GLY A 102 -5.62 -4.05 -7.80
CA GLY A 102 -4.44 -3.69 -7.02
C GLY A 102 -3.21 -4.45 -7.52
N VAL A 103 -2.31 -4.82 -6.61
CA VAL A 103 -1.08 -5.56 -6.94
C VAL A 103 -1.05 -6.93 -6.26
N ARG A 104 -0.17 -7.81 -6.75
CA ARG A 104 -0.21 -9.26 -6.52
C ARG A 104 -0.27 -9.65 -5.05
N PHE A 105 0.58 -9.05 -4.20
CA PHE A 105 0.57 -9.36 -2.76
C PHE A 105 -0.78 -9.07 -2.08
N MET A 106 -1.58 -8.14 -2.61
CA MET A 106 -2.92 -7.83 -2.11
C MET A 106 -3.89 -8.96 -2.45
N GLY A 107 -3.82 -9.47 -3.69
CA GLY A 107 -4.55 -10.66 -4.12
C GLY A 107 -4.15 -11.90 -3.31
N GLU A 108 -2.85 -12.09 -3.07
CA GLU A 108 -2.33 -13.17 -2.21
C GLU A 108 -2.85 -13.05 -0.77
N THR A 109 -2.85 -11.84 -0.21
CA THR A 109 -3.38 -11.58 1.14
C THR A 109 -4.88 -11.89 1.21
N ALA A 110 -5.65 -11.50 0.20
CA ALA A 110 -7.06 -11.85 0.10
C ALA A 110 -7.29 -13.37 0.02
N LYS A 111 -6.46 -14.09 -0.75
CA LYS A 111 -6.52 -15.55 -0.85
C LYS A 111 -6.14 -16.25 0.46
N ILE A 112 -5.15 -15.75 1.19
CA ILE A 112 -4.77 -16.26 2.51
C ILE A 112 -5.92 -16.12 3.52
N LEU A 113 -6.61 -14.97 3.52
CA LEU A 113 -7.72 -14.72 4.44
C LEU A 113 -9.04 -15.38 4.00
N SER A 114 -9.16 -15.72 2.72
CA SER A 114 -10.36 -16.32 2.11
C SER A 114 -10.02 -17.54 1.24
N PRO A 115 -9.48 -18.64 1.81
CA PRO A 115 -8.96 -19.77 1.04
C PRO A 115 -10.01 -20.40 0.11
N ASP A 116 -11.27 -20.43 0.55
CA ASP A 116 -12.39 -21.03 -0.19
C ASP A 116 -12.98 -20.12 -1.28
N LYS A 117 -12.55 -18.85 -1.33
CA LYS A 117 -13.00 -17.91 -2.35
C LYS A 117 -12.11 -17.95 -3.58
N ARG A 118 -12.72 -17.69 -4.73
CA ARG A 118 -12.01 -17.43 -5.97
C ARG A 118 -11.55 -15.98 -5.98
N ILE A 119 -10.24 -15.75 -6.10
CA ILE A 119 -9.65 -14.41 -6.06
C ILE A 119 -9.08 -14.11 -7.44
N LEU A 120 -9.64 -13.14 -8.15
CA LEU A 120 -9.17 -12.72 -9.48
C LEU A 120 -8.51 -11.35 -9.40
N MET A 121 -7.56 -11.10 -10.29
CA MET A 121 -6.97 -9.79 -10.50
C MET A 121 -7.05 -9.38 -11.98
N PRO A 122 -7.20 -8.07 -12.30
CA PRO A 122 -7.13 -7.60 -13.68
C PRO A 122 -5.83 -8.01 -14.40
N ASP A 123 -4.70 -8.02 -13.69
CA ASP A 123 -3.41 -8.45 -14.22
C ASP A 123 -2.56 -9.09 -13.10
N LEU A 124 -2.07 -10.32 -13.30
CA LEU A 124 -1.25 -11.04 -12.31
C LEU A 124 0.21 -10.54 -12.27
N ASP A 125 0.66 -9.83 -13.31
CA ASP A 125 1.98 -9.24 -13.37
C ASP A 125 2.02 -7.84 -12.72
N ALA A 126 0.88 -7.31 -12.28
CA ALA A 126 0.80 -6.11 -11.44
C ALA A 126 1.44 -6.38 -10.07
N THR A 127 2.73 -6.07 -9.92
CA THR A 127 3.52 -6.37 -8.72
C THR A 127 3.90 -5.09 -7.94
N CYS A 128 4.87 -5.17 -7.04
CA CYS A 128 5.35 -4.05 -6.23
C CYS A 128 6.87 -4.11 -6.11
N SER A 129 7.54 -2.96 -6.19
CA SER A 129 9.01 -2.87 -6.01
C SER A 129 9.46 -3.36 -4.64
N LEU A 130 8.66 -3.15 -3.61
CA LEU A 130 8.93 -3.67 -2.26
C LEU A 130 8.86 -5.19 -2.17
N ASP A 131 7.97 -5.80 -2.94
CA ASP A 131 7.86 -7.26 -3.01
C ASP A 131 9.02 -7.85 -3.84
N LEU A 132 9.25 -7.32 -5.04
CA LEU A 132 10.36 -7.73 -5.90
C LEU A 132 11.73 -7.52 -5.26
N GLY A 133 11.88 -6.44 -4.47
CA GLY A 133 13.07 -6.10 -3.72
C GLY A 133 13.27 -6.93 -2.46
N CYS A 134 12.36 -7.85 -2.13
CA CYS A 134 12.47 -8.74 -0.98
C CYS A 134 12.22 -10.21 -1.37
N PRO A 135 13.13 -10.85 -2.15
CA PRO A 135 12.97 -12.25 -2.53
C PRO A 135 12.95 -13.17 -1.30
N ALA A 136 12.04 -14.13 -1.28
CA ALA A 136 11.78 -14.97 -0.10
C ALA A 136 13.00 -15.77 0.39
N ASP A 137 13.83 -16.29 -0.54
CA ASP A 137 15.02 -17.06 -0.20
C ASP A 137 16.11 -16.17 0.42
N GLU A 138 16.34 -14.99 -0.17
CA GLU A 138 17.31 -14.02 0.33
C GLU A 138 16.88 -13.44 1.69
N PHE A 139 15.59 -13.13 1.84
CA PHE A 139 15.01 -12.69 3.11
C PHE A 139 15.07 -13.77 4.19
N SER A 140 14.82 -15.04 3.83
CA SER A 140 14.92 -16.15 4.78
C SER A 140 16.35 -16.32 5.29
N ALA A 141 17.35 -16.27 4.40
CA ALA A 141 18.75 -16.30 4.79
C ALA A 141 19.14 -15.11 5.68
N PHE A 142 18.60 -13.92 5.41
CA PHE A 142 18.80 -12.75 6.26
C PHE A 142 18.19 -12.91 7.66
N CYS A 143 17.01 -13.53 7.77
CA CYS A 143 16.42 -13.86 9.07
C CYS A 143 17.23 -14.93 9.81
N ASP A 144 17.74 -15.95 9.11
CA ASP A 144 18.52 -17.04 9.71
C ASP A 144 19.88 -16.56 10.23
N ALA A 145 20.44 -15.51 9.62
CA ALA A 145 21.64 -14.84 10.11
C ALA A 145 21.40 -14.00 11.39
N HIS A 146 20.14 -13.72 11.74
CA HIS A 146 19.76 -12.89 12.89
C HIS A 146 18.63 -13.55 13.72
N PRO A 147 18.86 -14.76 14.27
CA PRO A 147 17.81 -15.53 14.94
C PRO A 147 17.36 -14.93 16.29
N ASP A 148 18.06 -13.93 16.82
CA ASP A 148 17.73 -13.24 18.06
C ASP A 148 16.69 -12.12 17.90
N ARG A 149 16.16 -11.91 16.68
CA ARG A 149 15.25 -10.81 16.35
C ARG A 149 13.85 -11.32 15.98
N THR A 150 12.83 -10.63 16.49
CA THR A 150 11.43 -10.81 16.06
C THR A 150 11.27 -10.27 14.65
N VAL A 151 10.75 -11.09 13.75
CA VAL A 151 10.61 -10.74 12.33
C VAL A 151 9.28 -10.02 12.08
N VAL A 152 9.35 -8.75 11.74
CA VAL A 152 8.19 -7.89 11.42
C VAL A 152 8.25 -7.50 9.95
N VAL A 153 7.25 -7.91 9.17
CA VAL A 153 7.18 -7.59 7.74
C VAL A 153 5.99 -6.68 7.43
N TYR A 154 6.22 -5.71 6.56
CA TYR A 154 5.17 -4.89 6.00
C TYR A 154 4.30 -5.71 5.03
N ALA A 155 3.04 -5.31 4.88
CA ALA A 155 2.05 -5.96 4.03
C ALA A 155 2.51 -6.12 2.57
N ASN A 156 3.36 -5.20 2.09
CA ASN A 156 3.87 -5.11 0.72
C ASN A 156 5.00 -6.12 0.47
N THR A 157 4.72 -7.39 0.71
CA THR A 157 5.64 -8.55 0.59
C THR A 157 4.88 -9.77 0.09
N SER A 158 5.55 -10.71 -0.57
CA SER A 158 4.92 -11.96 -1.03
C SER A 158 4.35 -12.81 0.11
N ALA A 159 3.43 -13.71 -0.22
CA ALA A 159 2.94 -14.73 0.72
C ALA A 159 4.07 -15.55 1.35
N ALA A 160 5.15 -15.84 0.62
CA ALA A 160 6.30 -16.60 1.12
C ALA A 160 7.09 -15.80 2.18
N VAL A 161 7.31 -14.51 1.97
CA VAL A 161 7.94 -13.63 2.96
C VAL A 161 7.05 -13.49 4.21
N LYS A 162 5.74 -13.31 4.03
CA LYS A 162 4.78 -13.34 5.15
C LYS A 162 4.86 -14.65 5.93
N ALA A 163 4.99 -15.79 5.27
CA ALA A 163 5.10 -17.10 5.91
C ALA A 163 6.39 -17.29 6.74
N ARG A 164 7.43 -16.44 6.55
CA ARG A 164 8.67 -16.45 7.33
C ARG A 164 8.61 -15.54 8.57
N ALA A 165 7.61 -14.66 8.65
CA ALA A 165 7.54 -13.59 9.64
C ALA A 165 6.75 -13.95 10.92
N ASP A 166 7.09 -13.27 12.02
CA ASP A 166 6.35 -13.34 13.28
C ASP A 166 5.16 -12.39 13.30
N TRP A 167 5.30 -11.23 12.68
CA TRP A 167 4.29 -10.18 12.57
C TRP A 167 4.20 -9.65 11.16
N MET A 168 2.97 -9.34 10.74
CA MET A 168 2.70 -8.54 9.56
C MET A 168 2.22 -7.17 10.04
N VAL A 169 2.52 -6.10 9.33
CA VAL A 169 2.02 -4.76 9.65
C VAL A 169 1.55 -4.03 8.40
N THR A 170 0.73 -3.00 8.58
CA THR A 170 0.44 -1.98 7.57
C THR A 170 1.07 -0.65 8.00
N SER A 171 1.07 0.35 7.12
CA SER A 171 1.53 1.71 7.45
C SER A 171 0.64 2.38 8.52
N SER A 172 -0.57 1.86 8.77
CA SER A 172 -1.50 2.38 9.76
C SER A 172 -1.32 1.84 11.19
N ILE A 173 -0.62 0.72 11.39
CA ILE A 173 -0.46 0.08 12.71
C ILE A 173 0.99 -0.32 13.05
N GLY A 174 1.91 -0.19 12.08
CA GLY A 174 3.30 -0.61 12.25
C GLY A 174 4.02 0.09 13.40
N LEU A 175 3.70 1.37 13.63
CA LEU A 175 4.29 2.14 14.72
C LEU A 175 3.90 1.58 16.10
N GLU A 176 2.61 1.31 16.28
CA GLU A 176 2.03 0.83 17.54
C GLU A 176 2.51 -0.59 17.86
N ILE A 177 2.57 -1.48 16.86
CA ILE A 177 3.08 -2.85 17.04
C ILE A 177 4.56 -2.83 17.42
N VAL A 178 5.38 -2.04 16.72
CA VAL A 178 6.82 -1.97 17.04
C VAL A 178 7.06 -1.31 18.40
N ALA A 179 6.28 -0.29 18.78
CA ALA A 179 6.36 0.30 20.11
C ALA A 179 6.02 -0.72 21.23
N ASP A 180 5.00 -1.56 21.04
CA ASP A 180 4.63 -2.62 21.98
C ASP A 180 5.71 -3.71 22.08
N LEU A 181 6.25 -4.16 20.95
CA LEU A 181 7.37 -5.12 20.92
C LEU A 181 8.62 -4.54 21.61
N HIS A 182 8.93 -3.27 21.36
CA HIS A 182 10.04 -2.58 22.01
C HIS A 182 9.84 -2.47 23.52
N ALA A 183 8.62 -2.15 23.98
CA ALA A 183 8.29 -2.11 25.41
C ALA A 183 8.44 -3.48 26.09
N ARG A 184 8.31 -4.57 25.34
CA ARG A 184 8.60 -5.95 25.79
C ARG A 184 10.09 -6.32 25.76
N GLY A 185 10.96 -5.42 25.31
CA GLY A 185 12.40 -5.63 25.19
C GLY A 185 12.83 -6.43 23.97
N GLU A 186 11.96 -6.59 22.97
CA GLU A 186 12.26 -7.34 21.75
C GLU A 186 13.14 -6.52 20.80
N LYS A 187 14.13 -7.18 20.18
CA LYS A 187 14.85 -6.65 19.02
C LYS A 187 14.11 -7.05 17.75
N ILE A 188 14.12 -6.17 16.76
CA ILE A 188 13.26 -6.33 15.59
C ILE A 188 14.11 -6.46 14.33
N LEU A 189 13.71 -7.37 13.46
CA LEU A 189 14.12 -7.41 12.05
C LEU A 189 12.93 -6.91 11.24
N TRP A 190 13.16 -5.90 10.42
CA TRP A 190 12.12 -5.20 9.66
C TRP A 190 12.32 -5.36 8.17
N ALA A 191 11.24 -5.62 7.43
CA ALA A 191 11.26 -5.64 5.98
C ALA A 191 9.93 -5.21 5.35
N PRO A 192 9.90 -4.82 4.06
CA PRO A 192 11.06 -4.62 3.20
C PRO A 192 11.44 -3.15 3.06
N ASP A 193 10.58 -2.21 3.49
CA ASP A 193 10.74 -0.79 3.22
C ASP A 193 11.62 -0.10 4.26
N ARG A 194 12.77 0.41 3.82
CA ARG A 194 13.74 1.08 4.70
C ARG A 194 13.23 2.42 5.23
N HIS A 195 12.39 3.14 4.49
CA HIS A 195 11.93 4.48 4.89
C HIS A 195 10.92 4.41 6.02
N LEU A 196 9.92 3.53 5.88
CA LEU A 196 8.96 3.20 6.92
C LEU A 196 9.67 2.59 8.13
N GLY A 197 10.65 1.70 7.90
CA GLY A 197 11.49 1.13 8.96
C GLY A 197 12.25 2.20 9.75
N ASN A 198 12.91 3.13 9.06
CA ASN A 198 13.63 4.26 9.66
C ASN A 198 12.67 5.21 10.40
N TYR A 199 11.50 5.49 9.83
CA TYR A 199 10.47 6.32 10.46
C TYR A 199 10.02 5.70 11.79
N ILE A 200 9.67 4.41 11.79
CA ILE A 200 9.25 3.70 13.00
C ILE A 200 10.39 3.63 14.02
N GLN A 201 11.62 3.31 13.58
CA GLN A 201 12.79 3.26 14.45
C GLN A 201 13.01 4.59 15.17
N LYS A 202 12.93 5.72 14.46
CA LYS A 202 13.11 7.06 15.04
C LYS A 202 11.99 7.44 16.01
N LYS A 203 10.76 7.04 15.73
CA LYS A 203 9.59 7.35 16.58
C LYS A 203 9.55 6.49 17.85
N THR A 204 10.04 5.26 17.79
CA THR A 204 9.96 4.30 18.90
C THR A 204 11.24 4.16 19.70
N GLY A 205 12.40 4.43 19.09
CA GLY A 205 13.70 4.13 19.68
C GLY A 205 14.07 2.64 19.65
N ALA A 206 13.32 1.80 18.95
CA ALA A 206 13.51 0.35 18.93
C ALA A 206 14.84 -0.06 18.25
N ASP A 207 15.46 -1.14 18.75
CA ASP A 207 16.57 -1.82 18.06
C ASP A 207 16.02 -2.57 16.84
N MET A 208 16.15 -1.94 15.67
CA MET A 208 15.64 -2.46 14.40
C MET A 208 16.79 -2.69 13.42
N LEU A 209 16.83 -3.89 12.84
CA LEU A 209 17.65 -4.24 11.70
C LEU A 209 16.78 -4.20 10.44
N LEU A 210 17.10 -3.32 9.49
CA LEU A 210 16.24 -3.04 8.34
C LEU A 210 16.72 -3.72 7.06
N TRP A 211 15.82 -4.42 6.37
CA TRP A 211 15.94 -4.73 4.96
C TRP A 211 15.91 -3.43 4.14
N GLN A 212 16.73 -3.34 3.08
CA GLN A 212 17.04 -2.07 2.41
C GLN A 212 16.19 -1.78 1.16
N GLY A 213 15.02 -2.40 1.01
CA GLY A 213 14.10 -2.13 -0.09
C GLY A 213 13.45 -0.75 0.03
N SER A 214 12.87 -0.26 -1.07
CA SER A 214 12.12 1.00 -1.08
C SER A 214 10.96 0.95 -2.09
N CYS A 215 9.93 1.75 -1.83
CA CYS A 215 8.91 2.02 -2.82
C CYS A 215 9.43 3.02 -3.86
N LEU A 216 9.54 2.59 -5.12
CA LEU A 216 9.99 3.45 -6.22
C LEU A 216 9.20 4.76 -6.34
N VAL A 217 7.91 4.76 -6.03
CA VAL A 217 7.07 5.96 -6.13
C VAL A 217 7.43 6.95 -5.02
N HIS A 218 7.55 6.47 -3.79
CA HIS A 218 7.80 7.34 -2.65
C HIS A 218 9.26 7.78 -2.53
N ASP A 219 10.21 6.97 -3.00
CA ASP A 219 11.64 7.29 -3.01
C ASP A 219 11.99 8.43 -4.00
N GLU A 220 11.16 8.63 -5.02
CA GLU A 220 11.31 9.72 -6.01
C GLU A 220 11.08 11.12 -5.42
N PHE A 221 10.35 11.25 -4.31
CA PHE A 221 10.13 12.55 -3.68
C PHE A 221 11.43 13.11 -3.10
N LYS A 222 11.68 14.40 -3.33
CA LYS A 222 12.87 15.10 -2.82
C LYS A 222 12.47 16.27 -1.93
N GLY A 223 13.05 16.33 -0.73
CA GLY A 223 12.73 17.37 0.27
C GLY A 223 12.93 18.79 -0.27
N ILE A 224 13.97 19.02 -1.06
CA ILE A 224 14.25 20.35 -1.67
C ILE A 224 13.12 20.78 -2.60
N GLU A 225 12.64 19.90 -3.47
CA GLU A 225 11.55 20.21 -4.40
C GLU A 225 10.22 20.44 -3.66
N LEU A 226 9.97 19.66 -2.60
CA LEU A 226 8.80 19.86 -1.74
C LEU A 226 8.87 21.20 -0.99
N ASP A 227 10.03 21.60 -0.51
CA ASP A 227 10.21 22.89 0.17
C ASP A 227 9.97 24.08 -0.77
N VAL A 228 10.46 23.97 -2.02
CA VAL A 228 10.16 24.95 -3.08
C VAL A 228 8.65 25.04 -3.35
N LEU A 229 7.94 23.92 -3.39
CA LEU A 229 6.48 23.92 -3.57
C LEU A 229 5.75 24.52 -2.36
N ARG A 230 6.18 24.21 -1.13
CA ARG A 230 5.62 24.82 0.09
C ARG A 230 5.77 26.34 0.09
N ALA A 231 6.88 26.86 -0.41
CA ALA A 231 7.09 28.31 -0.51
C ALA A 231 6.10 28.98 -1.49
N GLN A 232 5.64 28.26 -2.53
CA GLN A 232 4.62 28.74 -3.46
C GLN A 232 3.20 28.69 -2.87
N TYR A 233 2.96 27.76 -1.95
CA TYR A 233 1.67 27.57 -1.26
C TYR A 233 1.85 27.64 0.27
N PRO A 234 2.16 28.81 0.84
CA PRO A 234 2.58 28.93 2.25
C PRO A 234 1.50 28.54 3.28
N HIS A 235 0.24 28.49 2.86
CA HIS A 235 -0.89 28.06 3.68
C HIS A 235 -1.33 26.62 3.43
N ALA A 236 -0.69 25.91 2.49
CA ALA A 236 -1.02 24.53 2.23
C ALA A 236 -0.50 23.62 3.34
N LYS A 237 -1.29 22.60 3.69
CA LYS A 237 -0.87 21.52 4.59
C LYS A 237 -0.21 20.39 3.82
N VAL A 238 0.89 19.87 4.34
CA VAL A 238 1.69 18.84 3.68
C VAL A 238 1.36 17.46 4.26
N LEU A 239 0.84 16.58 3.41
CA LEU A 239 0.43 15.22 3.74
C LEU A 239 1.44 14.25 3.10
N VAL A 240 2.16 13.46 3.90
CA VAL A 240 3.26 12.61 3.42
C VAL A 240 3.05 11.16 3.85
N HIS A 241 3.30 10.22 2.95
CA HIS A 241 3.32 8.80 3.31
C HIS A 241 4.66 8.42 3.98
N PRO A 242 4.68 7.59 5.03
CA PRO A 242 5.92 7.24 5.75
C PRO A 242 6.92 6.39 4.94
N GLU A 243 6.56 5.94 3.73
CA GLU A 243 7.49 5.32 2.77
C GLU A 243 8.37 6.36 2.05
N SER A 244 8.16 7.66 2.29
CA SER A 244 8.98 8.72 1.70
C SER A 244 10.32 8.91 2.43
N PRO A 245 11.36 9.40 1.74
CA PRO A 245 12.63 9.75 2.36
C PRO A 245 12.49 10.74 3.53
N GLU A 246 13.40 10.65 4.50
CA GLU A 246 13.36 11.49 5.70
C GLU A 246 13.25 12.99 5.42
N GLY A 247 13.98 13.50 4.43
CA GLY A 247 13.93 14.92 4.07
C GLY A 247 12.55 15.38 3.57
N VAL A 248 11.71 14.47 3.11
CA VAL A 248 10.31 14.72 2.72
C VAL A 248 9.40 14.62 3.94
N VAL A 249 9.57 13.56 4.73
CA VAL A 249 8.83 13.33 5.99
C VAL A 249 9.01 14.48 6.97
N ALA A 250 10.20 15.07 7.05
CA ALA A 250 10.50 16.20 7.93
C ALA A 250 9.73 17.48 7.58
N LEU A 251 9.21 17.61 6.36
CA LEU A 251 8.44 18.75 5.88
C LEU A 251 6.93 18.57 6.03
N ALA A 252 6.49 17.41 6.54
CA ALA A 252 5.08 17.05 6.63
C ALA A 252 4.37 17.75 7.81
N ASP A 253 3.14 18.21 7.58
CA ASP A 253 2.20 18.51 8.66
C ASP A 253 1.56 17.21 9.20
N VAL A 254 1.33 16.22 8.33
CA VAL A 254 0.83 14.89 8.70
C VAL A 254 1.59 13.81 7.96
N VAL A 255 2.02 12.80 8.71
CA VAL A 255 2.63 11.57 8.18
C VAL A 255 1.70 10.40 8.47
N GLY A 256 1.32 9.63 7.45
CA GLY A 256 0.42 8.48 7.66
C GLY A 256 0.13 7.65 6.41
N SER A 257 -0.55 6.52 6.63
CA SER A 257 -1.17 5.68 5.60
C SER A 257 -2.18 6.44 4.75
N THR A 258 -2.54 5.89 3.59
CA THR A 258 -3.55 6.45 2.69
C THR A 258 -4.84 6.89 3.39
N THR A 259 -5.43 6.00 4.20
CA THR A 259 -6.63 6.26 4.99
C THR A 259 -6.41 7.43 5.96
N GLN A 260 -5.28 7.46 6.67
CA GLN A 260 -4.93 8.53 7.61
C GLN A 260 -4.74 9.88 6.89
N LEU A 261 -4.17 9.89 5.68
CA LEU A 261 -4.03 11.12 4.89
C LEU A 261 -5.39 11.64 4.41
N ILE A 262 -6.31 10.76 3.98
CA ILE A 262 -7.68 11.13 3.61
C ILE A 262 -8.43 11.72 4.82
N ASP A 263 -8.31 11.09 5.99
CA ASP A 263 -8.95 11.60 7.21
C ASP A 263 -8.33 12.91 7.70
N ALA A 264 -7.02 13.08 7.56
CA ALA A 264 -6.36 14.36 7.80
C ALA A 264 -6.88 15.46 6.87
N ALA A 265 -7.05 15.17 5.58
CA ALA A 265 -7.61 16.12 4.62
C ALA A 265 -9.04 16.54 4.97
N LYS A 266 -9.87 15.66 5.55
CA LYS A 266 -11.21 16.02 6.05
C LYS A 266 -11.14 16.94 7.26
N ARG A 267 -10.33 16.57 8.25
CA ARG A 267 -10.29 17.19 9.58
C ARG A 267 -9.54 18.52 9.63
N LEU A 268 -8.43 18.65 8.90
CA LEU A 268 -7.60 19.84 8.97
C LEU A 268 -8.29 21.06 8.34
N ASP A 269 -8.26 22.18 9.05
CA ASP A 269 -8.76 23.45 8.57
C ASP A 269 -7.74 24.12 7.65
N ALA A 270 -7.70 23.67 6.40
CA ALA A 270 -6.92 24.26 5.32
C ALA A 270 -7.68 24.13 4.00
N THR A 271 -7.42 25.04 3.07
CA THR A 271 -8.01 25.03 1.73
C THR A 271 -7.13 24.33 0.70
N HIS A 272 -5.82 24.26 0.95
CA HIS A 272 -4.84 23.66 0.04
C HIS A 272 -4.04 22.58 0.77
N PHE A 273 -3.78 21.48 0.06
CA PHE A 273 -3.00 20.35 0.57
C PHE A 273 -1.96 19.96 -0.46
N ILE A 274 -0.70 19.85 -0.06
CA ILE A 274 0.36 19.23 -0.85
C ILE A 274 0.43 17.76 -0.43
N VAL A 275 0.29 16.84 -1.38
CA VAL A 275 0.18 15.41 -1.11
C VAL A 275 1.36 14.67 -1.71
N ALA A 276 2.22 14.10 -0.85
CA ALA A 276 3.38 13.29 -1.22
C ALA A 276 3.08 11.80 -1.03
N THR A 277 2.31 11.26 -1.98
CA THR A 277 2.04 9.83 -2.15
C THR A 277 1.60 9.57 -3.59
N ASP A 278 1.15 8.37 -3.91
CA ASP A 278 0.63 8.04 -5.24
C ASP A 278 -0.61 8.89 -5.63
N LEU A 279 -0.66 9.33 -6.88
CA LEU A 279 -1.69 10.21 -7.43
C LEU A 279 -3.12 9.66 -7.35
N GLY A 280 -3.31 8.34 -7.39
CA GLY A 280 -4.65 7.75 -7.39
C GLY A 280 -5.47 8.13 -6.15
N ILE A 281 -4.80 8.41 -5.02
CA ILE A 281 -5.47 8.80 -3.77
C ILE A 281 -6.27 10.10 -3.91
N LEU A 282 -5.86 10.98 -4.84
CA LEU A 282 -6.43 12.32 -4.97
C LEU A 282 -7.90 12.27 -5.39
N HIS A 283 -8.32 11.22 -6.10
CA HIS A 283 -9.72 11.01 -6.42
C HIS A 283 -10.56 10.91 -5.13
N LYS A 284 -10.20 10.02 -4.21
CA LYS A 284 -10.91 9.86 -2.94
C LYS A 284 -10.76 11.06 -2.02
N MET A 285 -9.61 11.73 -2.00
CA MET A 285 -9.45 12.97 -1.22
C MET A 285 -10.41 14.07 -1.69
N ARG A 286 -10.58 14.26 -3.00
CA ARG A 286 -11.52 15.24 -3.57
C ARG A 286 -12.97 14.92 -3.22
N LEU A 287 -13.36 13.64 -3.26
CA LEU A 287 -14.70 13.20 -2.85
C LEU A 287 -14.92 13.37 -1.34
N ALA A 288 -13.92 13.03 -0.54
CA ALA A 288 -14.02 13.04 0.92
C ALA A 288 -14.00 14.46 1.51
N ALA A 289 -13.35 15.42 0.84
CA ALA A 289 -13.20 16.78 1.34
C ALA A 289 -13.50 17.81 0.22
N PRO A 290 -14.79 17.94 -0.20
CA PRO A 290 -15.18 18.83 -1.28
C PRO A 290 -14.86 20.29 -0.93
N GLY A 291 -14.41 21.06 -1.93
CA GLY A 291 -14.02 22.46 -1.77
C GLY A 291 -12.57 22.69 -1.34
N LYS A 292 -11.80 21.62 -1.08
CA LYS A 292 -10.34 21.68 -0.85
C LYS A 292 -9.58 21.41 -2.15
N THR A 293 -8.44 22.06 -2.30
CA THR A 293 -7.53 21.90 -3.43
C THR A 293 -6.38 20.97 -3.04
N PHE A 294 -6.13 19.96 -3.86
CA PHE A 294 -5.05 19.00 -3.67
C PHE A 294 -3.98 19.20 -4.76
N ILE A 295 -2.75 19.38 -4.31
CA ILE A 295 -1.57 19.65 -5.12
C ILE A 295 -0.63 18.46 -4.98
N GLU A 296 -0.15 17.96 -6.10
CA GLU A 296 0.77 16.84 -6.16
C GLU A 296 2.16 17.28 -5.70
N ALA A 297 2.77 16.54 -4.77
CA ALA A 297 4.16 16.79 -4.44
C ALA A 297 5.07 16.45 -5.64
N PRO A 298 6.16 17.20 -5.86
CA PRO A 298 7.03 17.00 -6.99
C PRO A 298 7.90 15.75 -6.82
N THR A 299 7.97 14.92 -7.87
CA THR A 299 8.95 13.83 -8.01
C THR A 299 10.14 14.29 -8.85
N ALA A 300 11.30 13.69 -8.62
CA ALA A 300 12.45 13.86 -9.52
C ALA A 300 12.24 13.01 -10.78
N GLY A 301 11.86 13.63 -11.91
CA GLY A 301 11.79 12.90 -13.17
C GLY A 301 13.17 12.67 -13.81
N ASN A 302 13.22 11.77 -14.79
CA ASN A 302 14.42 11.43 -15.58
C ASN A 302 14.94 12.57 -16.49
N SER A 303 14.44 13.79 -16.35
CA SER A 303 14.91 14.97 -17.09
C SER A 303 14.72 16.25 -16.29
N ALA A 304 15.49 17.29 -16.60
CA ALA A 304 15.39 18.61 -15.99
C ALA A 304 14.01 19.29 -16.15
N THR A 305 13.12 18.73 -16.98
CA THR A 305 11.78 19.25 -17.29
C THR A 305 10.64 18.32 -16.87
N CYS A 306 10.91 17.05 -16.53
CA CYS A 306 9.89 16.12 -16.08
C CYS A 306 9.69 16.29 -14.57
N LYS A 307 8.76 17.16 -14.19
CA LYS A 307 8.26 17.27 -12.82
C LYS A 307 6.82 16.75 -12.81
N SER A 308 6.52 15.93 -11.82
CA SER A 308 5.23 15.30 -11.53
C SER A 308 4.86 14.10 -12.39
N CYS A 309 5.01 12.91 -11.81
CA CYS A 309 3.95 11.91 -11.77
C CYS A 309 4.37 10.83 -10.76
N ALA A 310 4.03 11.00 -9.48
CA ALA A 310 4.14 9.94 -8.47
C ALA A 310 3.09 8.86 -8.74
N HIS A 311 3.29 8.07 -9.79
CA HIS A 311 2.27 7.14 -10.29
C HIS A 311 2.85 5.73 -10.38
N CYS A 312 2.32 4.83 -9.56
CA CYS A 312 2.75 3.44 -9.52
C CYS A 312 2.41 2.75 -10.85
N PRO A 313 3.42 2.33 -11.62
CA PRO A 313 3.18 1.75 -12.94
C PRO A 313 2.43 0.41 -12.86
N TRP A 314 2.54 -0.32 -11.75
CA TRP A 314 1.80 -1.57 -11.53
C TRP A 314 0.37 -1.37 -11.04
N MET A 315 0.09 -0.32 -10.25
CA MET A 315 -1.31 0.03 -9.95
C MET A 315 -2.07 0.38 -11.23
N ALA A 316 -1.41 1.10 -12.13
CA ALA A 316 -1.92 1.46 -13.44
C ALA A 316 -2.15 0.28 -14.40
N MET A 317 -1.65 -0.92 -14.10
CA MET A 317 -1.96 -2.12 -14.88
C MET A 317 -3.40 -2.60 -14.66
N ASN A 318 -4.09 -2.09 -13.66
CA ASN A 318 -5.51 -2.33 -13.44
C ASN A 318 -6.34 -1.35 -14.28
N GLY A 319 -7.12 -1.83 -15.24
CA GLY A 319 -7.99 -1.01 -16.07
C GLY A 319 -9.36 -1.63 -16.32
N LEU A 320 -10.26 -0.85 -16.92
CA LEU A 320 -11.61 -1.35 -17.26
C LEU A 320 -11.56 -2.47 -18.31
N ALA A 321 -10.67 -2.35 -19.31
CA ALA A 321 -10.60 -3.30 -20.42
C ALA A 321 -10.16 -4.71 -19.97
N ASN A 322 -9.08 -4.82 -19.20
CA ASN A 322 -8.62 -6.11 -18.71
C ASN A 322 -9.49 -6.64 -17.56
N LEU A 323 -10.11 -5.78 -16.74
CA LEU A 323 -11.14 -6.21 -15.79
C LEU A 323 -12.33 -6.90 -16.50
N ALA A 324 -12.85 -6.30 -17.57
CA ALA A 324 -13.92 -6.90 -18.36
C ALA A 324 -13.50 -8.25 -18.97
N GLU A 325 -12.27 -8.33 -19.52
CA GLU A 325 -11.72 -9.58 -20.06
C GLU A 325 -11.60 -10.68 -18.99
N VAL A 326 -11.11 -10.33 -17.80
CA VAL A 326 -10.94 -11.27 -16.67
C VAL A 326 -12.28 -11.79 -16.18
N LEU A 327 -13.28 -10.92 -16.04
CA LEU A 327 -14.62 -11.34 -15.65
C LEU A 327 -15.31 -12.23 -16.70
N GLU A 328 -14.96 -12.08 -17.98
CA GLU A 328 -15.50 -12.90 -19.05
C GLU A 328 -14.88 -14.28 -19.16
N ARG A 329 -13.56 -14.33 -19.07
CA ARG A 329 -12.80 -15.57 -19.28
C ARG A 329 -12.56 -16.32 -17.99
N GLY A 330 -12.57 -15.62 -16.86
CA GLY A 330 -12.23 -16.18 -15.57
C GLY A 330 -10.75 -16.56 -15.43
N ASN A 331 -9.86 -15.97 -16.23
CA ASN A 331 -8.42 -16.11 -16.06
C ASN A 331 -7.91 -15.22 -14.90
N ASN A 332 -6.62 -15.27 -14.61
CA ASN A 332 -5.96 -14.45 -13.59
C ASN A 332 -6.40 -14.72 -12.14
N GLU A 333 -6.63 -16.00 -11.82
CA GLU A 333 -6.87 -16.43 -10.44
C GLU A 333 -5.56 -16.47 -9.63
N ILE A 334 -5.62 -15.95 -8.41
CA ILE A 334 -4.55 -16.04 -7.43
C ILE A 334 -4.60 -17.40 -6.73
N PHE A 335 -3.48 -18.12 -6.84
CA PHE A 335 -3.23 -19.34 -6.08
C PHE A 335 -2.08 -19.11 -5.11
N VAL A 336 -2.29 -19.56 -3.86
CA VAL A 336 -1.25 -19.59 -2.83
C VAL A 336 -1.18 -21.03 -2.33
N ASP A 337 0.03 -21.57 -2.21
CA ASP A 337 0.25 -22.90 -1.65
C ASP A 337 -0.39 -23.00 -0.25
N PRO A 338 -1.19 -24.04 0.06
CA PRO A 338 -1.89 -24.13 1.34
C PRO A 338 -0.97 -24.08 2.56
N ALA A 339 0.23 -24.67 2.49
CA ALA A 339 1.17 -24.66 3.61
C ALA A 339 1.81 -23.28 3.78
N ILE A 340 2.07 -22.55 2.68
CA ILE A 340 2.47 -21.14 2.74
C ILE A 340 1.34 -20.29 3.33
N ALA A 341 0.10 -20.49 2.87
CA ALA A 341 -1.05 -19.72 3.34
C ALA A 341 -1.29 -19.90 4.84
N GLU A 342 -1.21 -21.13 5.35
CA GLU A 342 -1.34 -21.40 6.79
C GLU A 342 -0.28 -20.66 7.61
N ARG A 343 0.98 -20.69 7.18
CA ARG A 343 2.07 -19.98 7.87
C ARG A 343 1.91 -18.47 7.77
N ALA A 344 1.60 -17.93 6.58
CA ALA A 344 1.42 -16.51 6.33
C ALA A 344 0.20 -15.93 7.06
N ARG A 345 -0.81 -16.76 7.35
CA ARG A 345 -1.98 -16.35 8.11
C ARG A 345 -1.66 -15.98 9.56
N ARG A 346 -0.70 -16.65 10.20
CA ARG A 346 -0.32 -16.39 11.60
C ARG A 346 0.09 -14.93 11.88
N PRO A 347 1.05 -14.34 11.15
CA PRO A 347 1.44 -12.94 11.37
C PRO A 347 0.31 -11.95 11.01
N ILE A 348 -0.54 -12.28 10.03
CA ILE A 348 -1.72 -11.47 9.70
C ILE A 348 -2.72 -11.49 10.87
N ASP A 349 -3.09 -12.66 11.37
CA ASP A 349 -4.05 -12.80 12.46
C ASP A 349 -3.53 -12.11 13.75
N ARG A 350 -2.22 -12.18 14.03
CA ARG A 350 -1.59 -11.42 15.13
C ARG A 350 -1.79 -9.91 14.98
N MET A 351 -1.51 -9.36 13.80
CA MET A 351 -1.74 -7.95 13.49
C MET A 351 -3.21 -7.56 13.68
N LEU A 352 -4.12 -8.37 13.12
CA LEU A 352 -5.56 -8.13 13.20
C LEU A 352 -6.05 -8.11 14.67
N ALA A 353 -5.59 -9.08 15.47
CA ALA A 353 -5.91 -9.18 16.89
C ALA A 353 -5.36 -7.97 17.67
N PHE A 354 -4.11 -7.57 17.42
CA PHE A 354 -3.51 -6.40 18.05
C PHE A 354 -4.29 -5.13 17.70
N ALA A 355 -4.62 -4.90 16.43
CA ALA A 355 -5.37 -3.73 15.98
C ALA A 355 -6.77 -3.66 16.64
N ALA A 356 -7.45 -4.80 16.77
CA ALA A 356 -8.76 -4.88 17.44
C ALA A 356 -8.66 -4.57 18.94
N GLU A 357 -7.65 -5.12 19.62
CA GLU A 357 -7.41 -4.83 21.03
C GLU A 357 -7.01 -3.37 21.27
N HIS A 358 -6.12 -2.84 20.44
CA HIS A 358 -5.68 -1.45 20.50
C HIS A 358 -6.88 -0.51 20.36
N LYS A 359 -7.72 -0.71 19.33
CA LYS A 359 -8.95 0.09 19.14
C LYS A 359 -9.88 0.05 20.37
N ARG A 360 -10.02 -1.10 21.02
CA ARG A 360 -10.82 -1.22 22.26
C ARG A 360 -10.22 -0.45 23.43
N ARG A 361 -8.92 -0.57 23.69
CA ARG A 361 -8.23 0.12 24.80
C ARG A 361 -8.43 1.63 24.72
N VAL A 362 -8.32 2.16 23.50
CA VAL A 362 -8.47 3.57 23.16
C VAL A 362 -9.90 4.07 23.39
N GLN A 363 -10.89 3.27 23.00
CA GLN A 363 -12.29 3.61 23.26
C GLN A 363 -12.62 3.62 24.76
N THR A 364 -11.95 2.78 25.55
CA THR A 364 -12.18 2.67 27.00
C THR A 364 -11.40 3.69 27.85
N SER A 365 -10.28 4.25 27.37
CA SER A 365 -9.45 5.19 28.15
C SER A 365 -10.09 6.56 28.32
N GLY A 366 -10.94 7.00 27.37
CA GLY A 366 -11.71 8.25 27.48
C GLY A 366 -10.90 9.55 27.55
N ASP A 367 -9.57 9.50 27.39
CA ASP A 367 -8.66 10.62 27.64
C ASP A 367 -8.32 11.39 26.36
N LEU A 368 -9.37 11.91 25.70
CA LEU A 368 -9.36 12.57 24.37
C LEU A 368 -8.21 13.58 24.13
N ALA A 369 -7.61 14.15 25.17
CA ALA A 369 -6.54 15.15 25.08
C ALA A 369 -5.12 14.55 25.00
N ARG A 370 -4.84 13.44 25.69
CA ARG A 370 -3.57 12.68 25.53
C ARG A 370 -3.64 11.76 24.32
N ASP A 371 -4.83 11.21 24.11
CA ASP A 371 -5.17 10.29 23.04
C ASP A 371 -5.29 11.05 21.70
N GLY A 372 -5.63 12.35 21.68
CA GLY A 372 -5.78 13.15 20.45
C GLY A 372 -4.55 13.26 19.54
N ALA A 373 -3.34 13.07 20.08
CA ALA A 373 -2.10 13.03 19.29
C ALA A 373 -1.89 11.68 18.57
N LEU A 374 -2.52 10.60 19.07
CA LEU A 374 -2.47 9.25 18.51
C LEU A 374 -3.76 8.87 17.75
N PHE A 375 -4.94 9.40 18.12
CA PHE A 375 -6.25 9.12 17.49
C PHE A 375 -6.73 10.15 16.49
N ALA A 376 -5.79 10.95 15.99
CA ALA A 376 -5.87 11.48 14.64
C ALA A 376 -5.98 10.40 13.54
N ASN A 377 -5.56 9.17 13.85
CA ASN A 377 -4.97 8.25 12.88
C ASN A 377 -5.62 6.85 12.82
N VAL A 378 -6.81 6.66 13.37
CA VAL A 378 -7.58 5.42 13.18
C VAL A 378 -8.90 5.78 12.54
N GLY A 379 -9.02 5.52 11.24
CA GLY A 379 -10.27 5.69 10.51
C GLY A 379 -11.41 4.99 11.24
N ALA A 380 -12.57 5.64 11.24
CA ALA A 380 -13.81 4.99 11.66
C ALA A 380 -14.07 3.78 10.76
N ALA A 381 -14.71 2.75 11.34
CA ALA A 381 -15.11 1.53 10.66
C ALA A 381 -15.98 1.82 9.42
#